data_AF-A0A741MW57-F1
#
_entry.id   AF-A0A741MW57-F1
#
_cell.length_a   1.000
_cell.length_b   1.000
_cell.length_c   1.000
_cell.angle_alpha   90.00
_cell.angle_beta   90.00
_cell.angle_gamma   90.00
#
_symmetry.space_group_name_H-M   'P 1'
#
loop_
_entity.id
_entity.type
_entity.pdbx_description
1 polymer ?
#
loop_
_entity_poly.entity_id
_entity_poly.type
_entity_poly.pdbx_seq_one_letter_code
_entity_poly.pdbx_strand_id
1 'polypeptide(L)' 'MAFIAPTVDDVKNYSNELSLDLTSPDAARAVTEHHLKLSNQEYRVAVDEVLDLIDSVDYLIYLILTESS' A
#
# COMPACT_ATOMS: atom_id res chain seq x y z
N MET A 1 9.58 -14.00 -9.68
CA MET A 1 9.68 -13.76 -8.22
C MET A 1 8.26 -13.49 -7.76
N ALA A 2 7.77 -14.18 -6.74
CA ALA A 2 6.43 -13.87 -6.23
C ALA A 2 6.48 -12.50 -5.54
N PHE A 3 5.64 -11.58 -5.98
CA PHE A 3 5.47 -10.28 -5.34
C PHE A 3 4.81 -10.48 -3.97
N ILE A 4 5.28 -9.76 -2.95
CA ILE A 4 4.72 -9.85 -1.60
C ILE A 4 3.85 -8.62 -1.41
N ALA A 5 2.54 -8.81 -1.28
CA ALA A 5 1.63 -7.72 -0.94
C ALA A 5 1.89 -7.23 0.49
N PRO A 6 1.77 -5.92 0.76
CA PRO A 6 1.87 -5.39 2.11
C PRO A 6 0.73 -5.93 2.98
N THR A 7 0.98 -6.02 4.28
CA THR A 7 -0.01 -6.42 5.29
C THR A 7 -0.70 -5.20 5.90
N VAL A 8 -1.74 -5.41 6.72
CA VAL A 8 -2.40 -4.33 7.49
C VAL A 8 -1.40 -3.57 8.35
N ASP A 9 -0.48 -4.28 9.01
CA ASP A 9 0.54 -3.65 9.86
C ASP A 9 1.54 -2.83 9.05
N ASP A 10 1.90 -3.31 7.84
CA ASP A 10 2.73 -2.56 6.90
C ASP A 10 2.04 -1.25 6.49
N VAL A 11 0.76 -1.31 6.11
CA VAL A 11 -0.02 -0.11 5.71
C VAL A 11 -0.08 0.90 6.86
N LYS A 12 -0.34 0.46 8.09
CA LYS A 12 -0.33 1.33 9.27
C LYS A 12 1.05 1.95 9.49
N ASN A 13 2.10 1.16 9.45
CA ASN A 13 3.46 1.65 9.66
C ASN A 13 3.87 2.66 8.58
N TYR A 14 3.63 2.34 7.30
CA TYR A 14 3.94 3.23 6.18
C TYR A 14 3.12 4.53 6.23
N SER A 15 1.84 4.45 6.63
CA SER A 15 1.03 5.65 6.80
C SER A 15 1.59 6.59 7.88
N ASN A 16 2.12 6.04 8.97
CA ASN A 16 2.72 6.83 10.03
C ASN A 16 4.06 7.43 9.60
N GLU A 17 4.93 6.63 8.97
CA GLU A 17 6.22 7.07 8.42
C GLU A 17 6.07 8.21 7.41
N LEU A 18 5.07 8.10 6.53
CA LEU A 18 4.78 9.08 5.49
C LEU A 18 3.91 10.25 5.98
N SER A 19 3.44 10.21 7.24
CA SER A 19 2.41 11.14 7.75
C SER A 19 1.21 11.25 6.79
N LEU A 20 0.78 10.10 6.27
CA LEU A 20 -0.22 9.96 5.23
C LEU A 20 -1.63 9.85 5.84
N ASP A 21 -2.55 10.62 5.29
CA ASP A 21 -3.97 10.48 5.59
C ASP A 21 -4.56 9.30 4.81
N LEU A 22 -4.92 8.23 5.54
CA LEU A 22 -5.52 7.02 4.96
C LEU A 22 -6.91 7.24 4.36
N THR A 23 -7.56 8.38 4.63
CA THR A 23 -8.83 8.74 3.97
C THR A 23 -8.64 9.40 2.61
N SER A 24 -7.39 9.71 2.24
CA SER A 24 -7.06 10.30 0.95
C SER A 24 -7.20 9.27 -0.19
N PRO A 25 -7.75 9.67 -1.36
CA PRO A 25 -7.81 8.80 -2.53
C PRO A 25 -6.43 8.41 -3.07
N ASP A 26 -5.39 9.17 -2.74
CA ASP A 26 -4.00 8.87 -3.14
C ASP A 26 -3.27 7.96 -2.13
N ALA A 27 -3.90 7.60 -1.00
CA ALA A 27 -3.23 6.88 0.08
C ALA A 27 -2.74 5.50 -0.36
N ALA A 28 -3.59 4.74 -1.07
CA ALA A 28 -3.22 3.41 -1.55
C ALA A 28 -2.04 3.45 -2.52
N ARG A 29 -1.99 4.44 -3.41
CA ARG A 29 -0.86 4.65 -4.33
C ARG A 29 0.42 4.99 -3.56
N ALA A 30 0.36 5.92 -2.61
CA ALA A 30 1.54 6.33 -1.84
C ALA A 30 2.13 5.18 -1.02
N VAL A 31 1.27 4.39 -0.35
CA VAL A 31 1.67 3.19 0.41
C VAL A 31 2.28 2.14 -0.52
N THR A 32 1.68 1.92 -1.69
CA THR A 32 2.18 0.99 -2.70
C THR A 32 3.56 1.38 -3.20
N GLU A 33 3.76 2.63 -3.60
CA GLU A 33 5.05 3.14 -4.05
C GLU A 33 6.14 3.03 -2.97
N HIS A 34 5.78 3.32 -1.71
CA HIS A 34 6.70 3.18 -0.59
C HIS A 34 7.09 1.72 -0.34
N HIS A 35 6.12 0.80 -0.39
CA HIS A 35 6.38 -0.63 -0.26
C HIS A 35 7.29 -1.16 -1.38
N LEU A 36 7.05 -0.73 -2.62
CA LEU A 36 7.89 -1.09 -3.77
C LEU A 36 9.33 -0.59 -3.63
N LYS A 37 9.52 0.60 -3.08
CA LYS A 37 10.86 1.16 -2.79
C LYS A 37 11.57 0.36 -1.70
N LEU A 38 10.91 0.06 -0.59
CA LEU A 38 11.49 -0.73 0.50
C LEU A 38 11.91 -2.14 0.03
N SER A 39 11.11 -2.74 -0.85
CA SER A 39 11.37 -4.07 -1.42
C SER A 39 12.37 -4.07 -2.60
N ASN A 40 12.91 -2.91 -3.01
CA ASN A 40 13.74 -2.75 -4.22
C ASN A 40 13.08 -3.32 -5.49
N GLN A 41 11.76 -3.13 -5.59
CA GLN A 41 10.91 -3.68 -6.64
C GLN A 41 10.28 -2.62 -7.55
N GLU A 42 10.52 -1.33 -7.29
CA GLU A 42 9.94 -0.21 -8.06
C GLU A 42 10.14 -0.28 -9.58
N TYR A 43 11.20 -0.95 -10.06
CA TYR A 43 11.50 -1.14 -11.49
C TYR A 43 11.35 -2.59 -11.98
N ARG A 44 10.91 -3.49 -11.10
CA ARG A 44 10.82 -4.94 -11.37
C ARG A 44 9.40 -5.44 -11.57
N VAL A 45 8.42 -4.60 -11.26
CA VAL A 45 6.99 -4.90 -11.28
C VAL A 45 6.37 -4.24 -12.50
N ALA A 46 5.56 -4.98 -13.24
CA ALA A 46 4.86 -4.44 -14.40
C ALA A 46 3.71 -3.51 -13.96
N VAL A 47 3.28 -2.62 -14.85
CA VAL A 47 2.29 -1.57 -14.50
C VAL A 47 0.95 -2.17 -14.07
N ASP A 48 0.53 -3.27 -14.70
CA ASP A 48 -0.65 -4.04 -14.32
C ASP A 48 -0.53 -4.62 -12.90
N GLU A 49 0.61 -5.22 -12.57
CA GLU A 49 0.87 -5.73 -11.22
C GLU A 49 0.88 -4.61 -10.16
N VAL A 50 1.33 -3.40 -10.52
CA VAL A 50 1.25 -2.22 -9.63
C VAL A 50 -0.20 -1.80 -9.40
N LEU A 51 -1.07 -1.87 -10.41
CA LEU A 51 -2.49 -1.54 -10.25
C LEU A 51 -3.20 -2.55 -9.35
N ASP A 52 -2.95 -3.85 -9.54
CA ASP A 52 -3.49 -4.91 -8.68
C ASP A 52 -3.05 -4.73 -7.21
N LEU A 53 -1.84 -4.23 -7.01
CA LEU A 53 -1.29 -3.93 -5.70
C LEU A 53 -1.95 -2.71 -5.06
N ILE A 54 -2.21 -1.66 -5.85
CA ILE A 54 -2.95 -0.49 -5.38
C ILE A 54 -4.34 -0.91 -4.91
N ASP A 55 -5.05 -1.73 -5.69
CA ASP A 55 -6.37 -2.25 -5.29
C ASP A 55 -6.31 -3.09 -4.01
N SER A 56 -5.25 -3.90 -3.86
CA SER A 56 -5.02 -4.69 -2.65
C SER A 56 -4.78 -3.80 -1.42
N VAL A 57 -3.98 -2.74 -1.57
CA VAL A 57 -3.73 -1.77 -0.50
C VAL A 57 -4.99 -0.98 -0.17
N ASP A 58 -5.78 -0.59 -1.16
CA ASP A 58 -7.03 0.13 -0.96
C ASP A 58 -8.01 -0.70 -0.10
N TYR A 59 -8.09 -2.01 -0.37
CA TYR A 59 -8.85 -2.94 0.48
C TYR A 59 -8.33 -2.99 1.92
N LEU A 60 -7.02 -3.00 2.13
CA LEU A 60 -6.42 -2.99 3.47
C LEU A 60 -6.71 -1.68 4.21
N ILE A 61 -6.66 -0.54 3.52
CA ILE A 61 -7.03 0.77 4.08
C ILE A 61 -8.50 0.75 4.50
N TYR A 62 -9.39 0.24 3.64
CA TYR A 62 -10.80 0.08 3.97
C TYR A 62 -11.02 -0.76 5.23
N LEU A 63 -10.31 -1.88 5.38
CA LEU A 63 -10.35 -2.70 6.59
C LEU A 63 -9.91 -1.91 7.83
N ILE A 64 -8.79 -1.18 7.75
CA ILE A 64 -8.27 -0.36 8.85
C ILE A 64 -9.30 0.67 9.31
N LEU A 65 -9.93 1.38 8.36
CA LEU A 65 -10.91 2.42 8.67
C LEU A 65 -12.21 1.84 9.24
N THR A 66 -12.61 0.66 8.77
CA THR A 66 -13.85 0.00 9.23
C THR A 66 -13.69 -0.68 10.59
N GLU A 67 -12.53 -1.30 10.88
CA GLU A 67 -12.24 -1.89 12.19
C GLU A 67 -11.99 -0.84 13.29
N SER A 68 -11.69 0.40 12.91
CA SER A 68 -11.46 1.53 13.84
C SER A 68 -12.74 2.32 14.18
N SER A 69 -13.89 1.94 13.60
CA SER A 69 -15.21 2.57 13.82
C SER A 69 -16.05 1.80 14.84
#